data_AF-A0A239J9F5-F1
#
_entry.id   AF-A0A239J9F5-F1
#
_cell.length_a   1.000
_cell.length_b   1.000
_cell.length_c   1.000
_cell.angle_alpha   90.00
_cell.angle_beta   90.00
_cell.angle_gamma   90.00
#
_symmetry.space_group_name_H-M   'P 1'
#
loop_
_entity.id
_entity.type
_entity.pdbx_description
1 polymer ?
#
loop_
_entity_poly.entity_id
_entity_poly.type
_entity_poly.pdbx_seq_one_letter_code
_entity_poly.pdbx_strand_id
1 'polypeptide(L)'
;MEYNSGNFYAFARPRKPAGVDGKTAWFVGSGLAALSGAAFLIRDGHMAGERITILERLALPGGALDGIEEPEKGFVIRGGREMEAQGRQRPFAAALPPRATARPVAAL
;
A
#
# COMPACT_ATOMS: atom_id res chain seq x y z
N MET A 1 17.16 -10.15 8.47
CA MET A 1 16.32 -9.72 7.33
C MET A 1 17.24 -9.60 6.14
N GLU A 2 16.82 -10.12 4.99
CA GLU A 2 17.59 -10.08 3.74
C GLU A 2 16.67 -9.53 2.65
N TYR A 3 17.23 -8.77 1.71
CA TYR A 3 16.50 -8.27 0.55
C TYR A 3 16.64 -9.24 -0.61
N ASN A 4 15.52 -9.53 -1.26
CA ASN A 4 15.52 -10.38 -2.43
C ASN A 4 14.52 -9.88 -3.49
N SER A 5 14.68 -10.38 -4.71
CA SER A 5 13.84 -10.05 -5.84
C SER A 5 13.53 -11.28 -6.69
N GLY A 6 12.47 -11.19 -7.49
CA GLY A 6 12.04 -12.27 -8.39
C GLY A 6 11.01 -13.23 -7.77
N ASN A 7 10.49 -14.12 -8.63
CA ASN A 7 9.30 -14.90 -8.35
C ASN A 7 9.46 -15.93 -7.24
N PHE A 8 10.68 -16.48 -7.07
CA PHE A 8 10.91 -17.54 -6.07
C PHE A 8 10.56 -17.06 -4.66
N TYR A 9 11.09 -15.92 -4.23
CA TYR A 9 10.83 -15.36 -2.92
C TYR A 9 9.47 -14.67 -2.81
N ALA A 10 8.93 -14.17 -3.93
CA ALA A 10 7.60 -13.56 -3.96
C ALA A 10 6.48 -14.59 -3.69
N PHE A 11 6.64 -15.84 -4.14
CA PHE A 11 5.65 -16.90 -3.94
C PHE A 11 5.98 -17.86 -2.79
N ALA A 12 7.18 -17.79 -2.22
CA ALA A 12 7.56 -18.57 -1.04
C ALA A 12 6.71 -18.16 0.17
N ARG A 13 6.26 -19.16 0.95
CA ARG A 13 5.55 -18.93 2.22
C ARG A 13 6.49 -19.16 3.40
N PRO A 14 6.63 -18.21 4.33
CA PRO A 14 7.48 -18.39 5.49
C PRO A 14 6.90 -19.44 6.45
N ARG A 15 7.78 -20.22 7.07
CA ARG A 15 7.42 -21.15 8.15
C ARG A 15 7.04 -20.37 9.41
N LYS A 16 6.20 -20.97 10.25
CA LYS A 16 5.85 -20.42 11.56
C LYS A 16 7.12 -20.09 12.38
N PRO A 17 7.34 -18.84 12.78
CA PRO A 17 8.46 -18.47 13.64
C PRO A 17 8.40 -19.17 14.99
N ALA A 18 9.55 -19.59 15.51
CA ALA A 18 9.63 -20.26 16.80
C ALA A 18 9.12 -19.36 17.95
N GLY A 19 8.25 -19.91 18.80
CA GLY A 19 7.74 -19.23 19.99
C GLY A 19 6.77 -18.08 19.72
N VAL A 20 6.23 -17.93 18.50
CA VAL A 20 5.27 -16.85 18.21
C VAL A 20 3.98 -16.95 19.02
N ASP A 21 3.56 -18.17 19.38
CA ASP A 21 2.35 -18.41 20.19
C ASP A 21 2.41 -17.77 21.60
N GLY A 22 3.63 -17.55 22.10
CA GLY A 22 3.87 -16.89 23.39
C GLY A 22 4.10 -15.38 23.29
N LYS A 23 3.94 -14.76 22.11
CA LYS A 23 4.22 -13.34 21.88
C LYS A 23 2.93 -12.56 21.63
N THR A 24 2.92 -11.30 22.05
CA THR A 24 1.85 -10.34 21.76
C THR A 24 2.42 -9.12 21.05
N ALA A 25 1.63 -8.47 20.19
CA ALA A 25 2.03 -7.26 19.49
C ALA A 25 1.07 -6.11 19.80
N TRP A 26 1.64 -4.92 19.97
CA TRP A 26 0.90 -3.69 20.26
C TRP A 26 1.31 -2.64 19.25
N PHE A 27 0.34 -2.08 18.54
CA PHE A 27 0.54 -0.96 17.62
C PHE A 27 -0.07 0.30 18.20
N VAL A 28 0.69 1.40 18.16
CA VAL A 28 0.19 2.74 18.50
C VAL A 28 -0.16 3.46 17.21
N GLY A 29 -1.44 3.76 17.04
CA GLY A 29 -2.04 4.25 15.81
C GLY A 29 -2.54 3.12 14.90
N SER A 30 -3.57 3.42 14.10
CA SER A 30 -4.22 2.52 13.14
C SER A 30 -4.05 2.99 11.69
N GLY A 31 -2.97 3.73 11.40
CA GLY A 31 -2.62 4.09 10.04
C GLY A 31 -2.15 2.89 9.21
N LEU A 32 -1.87 3.13 7.93
CA LEU A 32 -1.42 2.10 6.97
C LEU A 32 -0.28 1.23 7.49
N ALA A 33 0.72 1.84 8.15
CA ALA A 33 1.88 1.13 8.66
C ALA A 33 1.51 0.09 9.73
N ALA A 34 0.68 0.48 10.70
CA ALA A 34 0.24 -0.40 11.79
C ALA A 34 -0.65 -1.53 11.25
N LEU A 35 -1.63 -1.19 10.40
CA LEU A 35 -2.52 -2.18 9.80
C LEU A 35 -1.75 -3.16 8.89
N SER A 36 -0.78 -2.67 8.12
CA SER A 36 0.10 -3.53 7.31
C SER A 36 0.95 -4.44 8.21
N GLY A 37 1.54 -3.89 9.27
CA GLY A 37 2.31 -4.68 10.24
C GLY A 37 1.48 -5.79 10.88
N ALA A 38 0.26 -5.48 11.32
CA ALA A 38 -0.69 -6.47 11.85
C ALA A 38 -1.04 -7.55 10.80
N ALA A 39 -1.30 -7.15 9.55
CA ALA A 39 -1.57 -8.09 8.47
C ALA A 39 -0.39 -9.04 8.21
N PHE A 40 0.85 -8.54 8.20
CA PHE A 40 2.04 -9.38 8.06
C PHE A 40 2.28 -10.26 9.29
N LEU A 41 1.99 -9.80 10.51
CA LEU A 41 2.10 -10.65 11.71
C LEU A 41 1.12 -11.83 11.67
N ILE A 42 -0.09 -11.62 11.16
CA ILE A 42 -1.07 -12.70 10.98
C ILE A 42 -0.60 -13.64 9.86
N ARG A 43 -0.32 -13.09 8.68
CA ARG A 43 -0.06 -13.85 7.45
C ARG A 43 1.28 -14.58 7.48
N ASP A 44 2.35 -13.87 7.82
CA ASP A 44 3.73 -14.36 7.71
C ASP A 44 4.34 -14.65 9.09
N GLY A 45 3.90 -13.92 10.11
CA GLY A 45 4.27 -14.16 11.50
C GLY A 45 3.52 -15.34 12.12
N HIS A 46 2.40 -15.79 11.54
CA HIS A 46 1.52 -16.82 12.10
C HIS A 46 1.07 -16.51 13.54
N MET A 47 0.97 -15.23 13.90
CA MET A 47 0.49 -14.77 15.20
C MET A 47 -1.04 -14.79 15.23
N ALA A 48 -1.63 -15.33 16.29
CA ALA A 48 -3.08 -15.29 16.48
C ALA A 48 -3.57 -13.83 16.61
N GLY A 49 -4.63 -13.47 15.88
CA GLY A 49 -5.14 -12.10 15.84
C GLY A 49 -5.54 -11.54 17.21
N GLU A 50 -6.05 -12.39 18.10
CA GLU A 50 -6.38 -12.05 19.49
C GLU A 50 -5.17 -11.57 20.33
N ARG A 51 -3.94 -11.81 19.85
CA ARG A 51 -2.68 -11.35 20.48
C ARG A 51 -2.14 -10.06 19.87
N ILE A 52 -2.88 -9.44 18.94
CA ILE A 52 -2.51 -8.20 18.27
C ILE A 52 -3.49 -7.11 18.69
N THR A 53 -2.99 -6.11 19.40
CA THR A 53 -3.78 -4.97 19.86
C THR A 53 -3.36 -3.71 19.09
N ILE A 54 -4.33 -3.00 18.52
CA ILE A 54 -4.12 -1.71 17.86
C ILE A 54 -4.79 -0.63 18.69
N LEU A 55 -4.00 0.34 19.15
CA LEU A 55 -4.46 1.47 19.95
C LEU A 55 -4.64 2.69 19.04
N GLU A 56 -5.88 3.08 18.75
CA GLU A 56 -6.20 4.26 17.96
C GLU A 56 -6.84 5.34 18.85
N ARG A 57 -6.46 6.60 18.61
CA ARG A 57 -7.02 7.75 19.30
C ARG A 57 -8.34 8.20 18.67
N LEU A 58 -8.45 8.07 17.34
CA LEU A 58 -9.65 8.42 16.58
C LEU A 58 -10.76 7.38 16.76
N ALA A 59 -12.00 7.78 16.47
CA ALA A 59 -13.14 6.87 16.51
C ALA A 59 -13.11 5.82 15.38
N LEU A 60 -12.48 6.15 14.25
CA LEU A 60 -12.37 5.28 13.08
C LEU A 60 -10.89 4.97 12.78
N PRO A 61 -10.58 3.73 12.37
CA PRO A 61 -9.24 3.38 11.96
C PRO A 61 -8.90 3.90 10.56
N GLY A 62 -7.61 3.86 10.20
CA GLY A 62 -7.12 4.16 8.85
C GLY A 62 -6.16 5.35 8.78
N GLY A 63 -6.11 6.18 9.84
CA GLY A 63 -5.25 7.36 9.86
C GLY A 63 -5.52 8.22 8.64
N ALA A 64 -4.51 8.51 7.82
CA ALA A 64 -4.68 9.37 6.63
C ALA A 64 -5.43 8.71 5.44
N LEU A 65 -5.78 7.42 5.50
CA LEU A 65 -6.48 6.67 4.44
C LEU A 65 -8.01 6.76 4.52
N ASP A 66 -8.52 7.82 5.11
CA ASP A 66 -9.96 8.02 5.26
C ASP A 66 -10.60 8.72 4.05
N GLY A 67 -11.89 8.45 3.90
CA GLY A 67 -12.82 9.26 3.14
C GLY A 67 -14.10 9.34 3.98
N ILE A 68 -14.36 10.50 4.58
CA ILE A 68 -15.48 10.70 5.49
C ILE A 68 -16.41 11.79 4.97
N GLU A 69 -17.70 11.62 5.18
CA GLU A 69 -18.66 12.69 4.99
C GLU A 69 -18.64 13.59 6.22
N GLU A 70 -18.19 14.83 6.04
CA GLU A 70 -18.17 15.84 7.08
C GLU A 70 -19.44 16.70 6.95
N PRO A 71 -20.28 16.81 7.99
CA PRO A 71 -21.58 17.49 7.92
C PRO A 71 -21.57 18.89 7.30
N GLU A 72 -20.50 19.67 7.51
CA GLU A 72 -20.39 21.04 7.01
C GLU A 72 -19.64 21.16 5.67
N LYS A 73 -18.87 20.14 5.28
CA LYS A 73 -17.94 20.20 4.12
C LYS A 73 -18.30 19.21 3.02
N GLY A 74 -19.24 18.30 3.26
CA GLY A 74 -19.55 17.19 2.37
C GLY A 74 -18.51 16.08 2.45
N PHE A 75 -18.38 15.29 1.38
CA PHE A 75 -17.42 14.19 1.34
C PHE A 75 -15.96 14.69 1.25
N VAL A 76 -15.15 14.36 2.25
CA VAL A 76 -13.76 14.77 2.38
C VAL A 76 -12.84 13.56 2.28
N ILE A 77 -11.89 13.63 1.34
CA ILE A 77 -10.77 12.70 1.25
C ILE A 77 -9.50 13.48 1.61
N ARG A 78 -8.76 13.06 2.65
CA ARG A 78 -7.56 13.78 3.11
C ARG A 78 -6.39 13.79 2.12
N GLY A 79 -6.43 12.94 1.09
CA GLY A 79 -5.49 12.99 -0.03
C GLY A 79 -5.66 11.82 -1.01
N GLY A 80 -5.44 12.11 -2.29
CA GLY A 80 -5.32 11.10 -3.34
C GLY A 80 -3.98 10.35 -3.22
N ARG A 81 -4.01 9.06 -3.53
CA ARG A 81 -2.81 8.20 -3.52
C ARG A 81 -2.77 7.41 -4.81
N GLU A 82 -1.83 7.78 -5.66
CA GLU A 82 -1.51 7.00 -6.84
C GLU A 82 -0.55 5.86 -6.47
N MET A 83 -0.69 4.72 -7.12
CA MET A 83 0.16 3.56 -6.90
C MET A 83 0.71 3.06 -8.22
N GLU A 84 2.00 2.71 -8.23
CA GLU A 84 2.74 2.29 -9.42
C GLU A 84 3.20 0.84 -9.30
N ALA A 85 3.37 0.15 -10.43
CA ALA A 85 3.78 -1.26 -10.42
C ALA A 85 5.22 -1.48 -9.89
N GLN A 86 6.13 -0.53 -10.14
CA GLN A 86 7.46 -0.42 -9.49
C GLN A 86 8.21 0.83 -9.99
N GLY A 87 9.03 1.41 -9.13
CA GLY A 87 9.72 2.71 -9.26
C GLY A 87 10.55 2.96 -10.52
N ARG A 88 9.89 3.12 -11.67
CA ARG A 88 10.38 3.94 -12.77
C ARG A 88 9.34 5.03 -12.98
N GLN A 89 9.53 6.18 -12.33
CA GLN A 89 8.85 7.41 -12.74
C GLN A 89 9.22 7.64 -14.21
N ARG A 90 8.34 7.24 -15.13
CA ARG A 90 8.45 7.73 -16.50
C ARG A 90 8.05 9.19 -16.42
N PRO A 91 8.87 10.14 -16.88
CA PRO A 91 8.44 11.51 -16.96
C PRO A 91 7.14 11.56 -17.77
N PHE A 92 6.13 12.24 -17.24
CA PHE A 92 4.79 12.38 -17.81
C PHE A 92 4.80 12.75 -19.31
N ALA A 93 5.88 13.38 -19.79
CA ALA A 93 6.10 13.75 -21.19
C ALA A 93 6.25 12.58 -22.19
N ALA A 94 6.49 11.34 -21.74
CA ALA A 94 6.74 10.20 -22.65
C ALA A 94 5.46 9.48 -23.14
N ALA A 95 4.27 9.89 -22.68
CA ALA A 95 3.00 9.25 -23.05
C ALA A 95 2.25 9.93 -24.21
N LEU A 96 2.75 11.05 -24.75
CA LEU A 96 2.15 11.65 -25.94
C LEU A 96 2.69 10.94 -27.19
N PRO A 97 1.85 10.31 -28.02
CA PRO A 97 2.31 9.83 -29.33
C PRO A 97 2.89 11.02 -30.10
N PRO A 98 4.01 10.85 -30.85
CA PRO A 98 4.51 11.92 -31.69
C PRO A 98 3.39 12.35 -32.63
N ARG A 99 3.04 13.64 -32.63
CA ARG A 99 2.11 14.21 -33.59
C ARG A 99 2.57 13.77 -34.98
N ALA A 100 1.72 13.02 -35.68
CA ALA A 100 1.94 12.66 -37.06
C ALA A 100 2.23 13.95 -37.83
N THR A 101 3.48 14.14 -38.25
CA THR A 101 3.83 15.21 -39.15
C THR A 101 3.07 14.94 -40.45
N ALA A 102 2.18 15.86 -40.81
CA ALA A 102 1.48 15.81 -42.08
C ALA A 102 2.54 15.75 -43.18
N ARG A 103 2.63 14.60 -43.86
CA ARG A 103 3.41 14.49 -45.09
C ARG A 103 2.77 15.44 -46.11
N PRO A 104 3.53 16.33 -46.77
CA PRO A 104 2.99 17.09 -47.87
C PRO A 104 2.60 16.12 -48.98
N VAL A 105 1.36 16.24 -49.45
CA VAL A 105 0.90 15.61 -50.68
C VAL A 105 1.71 16.24 -51.81
N ALA A 106 2.61 15.47 -52.41
CA ALA A 106 3.24 15.87 -53.65
C ALA A 106 2.16 15.89 -54.74
N ALA A 107 1.87 17.10 -55.22
CA ALA A 107 1.15 17.30 -56.46
C ALA A 107 2.14 17.17 -57.63
N LEU A 108 1.72 16.42 -58.66
CA LEU A 108 2.32 16.20 -59.98
C LEU A 108 3.48 15.21 -60.06
#